data_AF-M2ANE8-F1
#
_entry.id   AF-M2ANE8-F1
#
_cell.length_a   1.000
_cell.length_b   1.000
_cell.length_c   1.000
_cell.angle_alpha   90.00
_cell.angle_beta   90.00
_cell.angle_gamma   90.00
#
_symmetry.space_group_name_H-M   'P 1'
#
loop_
_entity.id
_entity.type
_entity.pdbx_description
1 polymer ?
#
loop_
_entity_poly.entity_id
_entity_poly.type
_entity_poly.pdbx_seq_one_letter_code
_entity_poly.pdbx_strand_id
1 'polypeptide(L)'
;MSFTEYTAPFAEFPVLQQRVLTVLKQLPEDVQADFLSDERFRVEIDNYVPGVGWSFLMPAPGIDGNGSRCVILRSKLADASEAFAHYVIAHEFAHAFLRNGGWGEITDIEQAADALAESWGFERPA
;
A
#
# COMPACT_ATOMS: atom_id res chain seq x y z
N MET A 1 11.22 12.75 -1.08
CA MET A 1 10.67 11.84 -2.09
C MET A 1 9.45 12.47 -2.75
N SER A 2 9.03 12.00 -3.91
CA SER A 2 7.77 12.41 -4.54
C SER A 2 6.90 11.17 -4.81
N PHE A 3 5.59 11.32 -4.89
CA PHE A 3 4.69 10.19 -5.22
C PHE A 3 4.98 9.54 -6.58
N THR A 4 5.74 10.20 -7.45
CA THR A 4 6.26 9.61 -8.68
C THR A 4 7.05 8.33 -8.41
N GLU A 5 7.80 8.27 -7.32
CA GLU A 5 8.62 7.09 -6.98
C GLU A 5 7.74 5.88 -6.59
N TYR A 6 6.61 6.11 -5.92
CA TYR A 6 5.66 5.05 -5.56
C TYR A 6 4.77 4.59 -6.72
N THR A 7 4.68 5.40 -7.78
CA THR A 7 3.86 5.08 -8.95
C THR A 7 4.68 4.53 -10.11
N ALA A 8 6.01 4.66 -10.07
CA ALA A 8 6.92 4.19 -11.11
C ALA A 8 6.78 2.68 -11.44
N PRO A 9 6.57 1.77 -10.46
CA PRO A 9 6.39 0.34 -10.76
C PRO A 9 5.12 0.01 -11.56
N PHE A 10 4.18 0.95 -11.64
CA PHE A 10 2.91 0.78 -12.36
C PHE A 10 2.91 1.44 -13.75
N ALA A 11 4.06 1.81 -14.31
CA ALA A 11 4.15 2.51 -15.59
C ALA A 11 3.46 1.77 -16.76
N GLU A 12 3.44 0.43 -16.74
CA GLU A 12 2.75 -0.40 -17.74
C GLU A 12 1.24 -0.59 -17.43
N PHE A 13 0.77 -0.10 -16.28
CA PHE A 13 -0.59 -0.26 -15.75
C PHE A 13 -1.21 1.11 -15.42
N PRO A 14 -1.50 1.96 -16.41
CA PRO A 14 -1.88 3.36 -16.19
C PRO A 14 -3.14 3.54 -15.32
N VAL A 15 -4.10 2.61 -15.40
CA VAL A 15 -5.29 2.63 -14.55
C VAL A 15 -4.91 2.38 -13.08
N LEU A 16 -4.10 1.36 -12.82
CA LEU A 16 -3.64 1.06 -11.46
C LEU A 16 -2.73 2.17 -10.92
N GLN A 17 -1.84 2.69 -11.76
CA GLN A 17 -0.99 3.84 -11.43
C GLN A 17 -1.81 5.04 -10.95
N GLN A 18 -2.87 5.38 -11.70
CA GLN A 18 -3.76 6.48 -11.34
C GLN A 18 -4.52 6.23 -10.04
N ARG A 19 -4.97 4.98 -9.80
CA ARG A 19 -5.65 4.60 -8.56
C ARG A 19 -4.73 4.72 -7.35
N VAL A 20 -3.49 4.20 -7.45
CA VAL A 20 -2.46 4.35 -6.41
C VAL A 20 -2.18 5.81 -6.11
N LEU A 21 -1.99 6.64 -7.15
CA LEU A 21 -1.76 8.07 -6.99
C LEU A 21 -2.95 8.79 -6.33
N THR A 22 -4.17 8.38 -6.67
CA THR A 22 -5.40 8.96 -6.13
C THR A 22 -5.51 8.68 -4.64
N VAL A 23 -5.29 7.43 -4.22
CA VAL A 23 -5.30 7.07 -2.80
C VAL A 23 -4.20 7.82 -2.04
N LEU A 24 -2.94 7.80 -2.52
CA LEU A 24 -1.81 8.51 -1.89
C LEU A 24 -2.10 9.99 -1.63
N LYS A 25 -2.75 10.68 -2.58
CA LYS A 25 -3.09 12.10 -2.46
C LYS A 25 -4.25 12.39 -1.51
N GLN A 26 -5.11 11.40 -1.24
CA GLN A 26 -6.25 11.53 -0.33
C GLN A 26 -5.90 11.14 1.10
N LEU A 27 -4.79 10.44 1.32
CA LEU A 27 -4.32 10.12 2.67
C LEU A 27 -4.09 11.40 3.50
N PRO A 28 -4.22 11.33 4.84
CA PRO A 28 -3.84 12.43 5.73
C PRO A 28 -2.38 12.88 5.53
N GLU A 29 -2.08 14.17 5.76
CA GLU A 29 -0.75 14.75 5.53
C GLU A 29 0.36 14.08 6.36
N ASP A 30 0.05 13.65 7.58
CA ASP A 30 0.96 12.94 8.46
C ASP A 30 1.29 11.54 7.93
N VAL A 31 0.31 10.83 7.34
CA VAL A 31 0.53 9.54 6.68
C VAL A 31 1.37 9.73 5.42
N GLN A 32 1.06 10.74 4.60
CA GLN A 32 1.87 11.08 3.42
C GLN A 32 3.32 11.39 3.82
N ALA A 33 3.53 12.16 4.90
CA ALA A 33 4.85 12.51 5.40
C ALA A 33 5.63 11.30 5.95
N ASP A 34 4.98 10.38 6.66
CA ASP A 34 5.60 9.14 7.15
C ASP A 34 6.10 8.26 5.98
N PHE A 35 5.32 8.13 4.90
CA PHE A 35 5.77 7.41 3.72
C PHE A 35 6.93 8.13 3.02
N LEU A 36 6.82 9.43 2.78
CA LEU A 36 7.84 10.23 2.08
C LEU A 36 9.17 10.36 2.82
N SER A 37 9.17 10.15 4.14
CA SER A 37 10.36 10.23 5.00
C SER A 37 11.01 8.88 5.28
N ASP A 38 10.34 7.75 5.00
CA ASP A 38 10.88 6.40 5.21
C ASP A 38 11.28 5.76 3.87
N GLU A 39 12.59 5.68 3.60
CA GLU A 39 13.14 5.08 2.36
C GLU A 39 12.81 3.58 2.21
N ARG A 40 12.30 2.94 3.27
CA ARG A 40 11.88 1.53 3.25
C ARG A 40 10.46 1.37 2.75
N PHE A 41 9.66 2.43 2.70
CA PHE A 41 8.33 2.37 2.13
C PHE A 41 8.42 2.28 0.61
N ARG A 42 7.85 1.22 0.05
CA ARG A 42 7.80 0.97 -1.39
C ARG A 42 6.43 0.43 -1.76
N VAL A 43 6.02 0.71 -2.99
CA VAL A 43 4.82 0.13 -3.59
C VAL A 43 5.25 -0.56 -4.86
N GLU A 44 5.06 -1.87 -4.93
CA GLU A 44 5.47 -2.72 -6.03
C GLU A 44 4.26 -3.42 -6.64
N ILE A 45 4.38 -3.85 -7.89
CA ILE A 45 3.36 -4.67 -8.54
C ILE A 45 3.65 -6.15 -8.34
N ASP A 46 2.62 -6.95 -8.02
CA ASP A 46 2.74 -8.41 -7.98
C ASP A 46 3.14 -8.93 -9.36
N ASN A 47 4.39 -9.39 -9.45
CA ASN A 47 5.01 -9.87 -10.69
C ASN A 47 5.05 -11.39 -10.79
N TYR A 48 4.19 -12.09 -10.04
CA TYR A 48 4.14 -13.54 -10.09
C TYR A 48 3.97 -14.07 -11.53
N VAL A 49 4.94 -14.85 -11.99
CA VAL A 49 4.85 -15.61 -13.24
C VAL A 49 4.80 -17.10 -12.93
N PRO A 50 3.72 -17.83 -13.32
CA PRO A 50 3.65 -19.28 -13.14
C PRO A 50 4.87 -20.00 -13.72
N GLY A 51 5.53 -20.84 -12.92
CA GLY A 51 6.74 -21.57 -13.32
C GLY A 51 8.07 -20.80 -13.18
N VAL A 52 8.02 -19.49 -12.91
CA VAL A 52 9.21 -18.65 -12.64
C VAL A 52 9.25 -18.20 -11.17
N GLY A 53 8.10 -17.89 -10.58
CA GLY A 53 7.99 -17.41 -9.20
C GLY A 53 7.92 -15.89 -9.09
N TRP A 54 8.22 -15.36 -7.90
CA TRP A 54 8.28 -13.93 -7.61
C TRP A 54 9.71 -13.39 -7.72
N SER A 55 9.88 -12.12 -8.06
CA SER A 55 11.18 -11.43 -7.98
C SER A 55 11.00 -10.01 -7.46
N PHE A 56 11.17 -9.81 -6.16
CA PHE A 56 11.07 -8.50 -5.52
C PHE A 56 12.43 -8.08 -4.96
N LEU A 57 12.85 -6.85 -5.28
CA LEU A 57 13.99 -6.22 -4.61
C LEU A 57 13.50 -5.63 -3.29
N MET A 58 13.62 -6.42 -2.22
CA MET A 58 13.27 -5.96 -0.88
C MET A 58 14.39 -5.07 -0.32
N PRO A 59 14.10 -3.85 0.17
CA PRO A 59 15.08 -3.08 0.92
C PRO A 59 15.49 -3.89 2.16
N ALA A 60 16.77 -3.79 2.53
CA ALA A 60 17.28 -4.46 3.72
C ALA A 60 16.42 -4.05 4.94
N PRO A 61 16.02 -5.00 5.81
CA PRO A 61 15.30 -4.67 7.03
C PRO A 61 16.13 -3.67 7.85
N GLY A 62 15.46 -2.70 8.49
CA GLY A 62 16.16 -1.71 9.30
C GLY A 62 16.95 -2.36 10.44
N ILE A 63 17.93 -1.64 10.98
CA ILE A 63 18.81 -2.08 12.08
C ILE A 63 17.99 -2.58 13.29
N ASP A 64 16.77 -2.08 13.44
CA ASP A 64 15.87 -2.36 14.56
C ASP A 64 14.96 -3.58 14.34
N GLY A 65 15.10 -4.31 13.22
CA GLY A 65 14.25 -5.46 12.90
C GLY A 65 12.82 -5.12 12.48
N ASN A 66 12.47 -3.83 12.39
CA ASN A 66 11.24 -3.40 11.74
C ASN A 66 11.31 -3.78 10.25
N GLY A 67 10.46 -4.73 9.87
CA GLY A 67 10.44 -5.35 8.54
C GLY A 67 10.32 -4.36 7.39
N SER A 68 10.54 -4.87 6.18
CA SER A 68 10.36 -4.09 4.94
C SER A 68 8.92 -3.55 4.84
N ARG A 69 8.75 -2.27 4.51
CA ARG A 69 7.46 -1.59 4.32
C ARG A 69 7.07 -1.61 2.83
N CYS A 70 7.17 -2.78 2.22
CA CYS A 70 6.87 -2.97 0.81
C CYS A 70 5.43 -3.46 0.65
N VAL A 71 4.61 -2.64 0.00
CA VAL A 71 3.24 -2.97 -0.39
C VAL A 71 3.24 -3.57 -1.78
N ILE A 72 2.68 -4.76 -1.94
CA ILE A 72 2.62 -5.47 -3.22
C ILE A 72 1.17 -5.49 -3.71
N LEU A 73 0.91 -4.82 -4.83
CA LEU A 73 -0.42 -4.69 -5.40
C LEU A 73 -0.60 -5.58 -6.63
N ARG A 74 -1.73 -6.30 -6.70
CA ARG A 74 -2.05 -7.14 -7.86
C ARG A 74 -2.48 -6.29 -9.05
N SER A 75 -1.97 -6.61 -10.24
CA SER A 75 -2.37 -5.95 -11.50
C SER A 75 -3.87 -5.99 -11.77
N LYS A 76 -4.57 -7.04 -11.33
CA LYS A 76 -6.03 -7.20 -11.43
C LYS A 76 -6.85 -6.09 -10.75
N LEU A 77 -6.24 -5.30 -9.85
CA LEU A 77 -6.89 -4.12 -9.27
C LEU A 77 -7.21 -3.04 -10.31
N ALA A 78 -6.55 -3.07 -11.48
CA ALA A 78 -6.90 -2.23 -12.62
C ALA A 78 -8.31 -2.56 -13.17
N ASP A 79 -8.70 -3.83 -13.14
CA ASP A 79 -9.97 -4.32 -13.70
C ASP A 79 -11.12 -4.32 -12.67
N ALA A 80 -10.78 -4.21 -11.39
CA ALA A 80 -11.77 -4.18 -10.31
C ALA A 80 -12.59 -2.88 -10.30
N SER A 81 -13.74 -2.90 -9.60
CA SER A 81 -14.50 -1.67 -9.35
C SER A 81 -13.61 -0.64 -8.65
N GLU A 82 -13.81 0.64 -8.97
CA GLU A 82 -12.96 1.71 -8.45
C GLU A 82 -12.97 1.77 -6.93
N ALA A 83 -14.16 1.70 -6.32
CA ALA A 83 -14.31 1.69 -4.86
C ALA A 83 -13.55 0.53 -4.21
N PHE A 84 -13.64 -0.68 -4.77
CA PHE A 84 -12.93 -1.84 -4.24
C PHE A 84 -11.41 -1.70 -4.38
N ALA A 85 -10.93 -1.24 -5.54
CA ALA A 85 -9.50 -1.06 -5.73
C ALA A 85 -8.93 0.02 -4.82
N HIS A 86 -9.62 1.15 -4.65
CA HIS A 86 -9.20 2.20 -3.73
C HIS A 86 -9.18 1.71 -2.28
N TYR A 87 -10.22 0.98 -1.86
CA TYR A 87 -10.25 0.33 -0.55
C TYR A 87 -9.05 -0.61 -0.36
N VAL A 88 -8.79 -1.54 -1.29
CA VAL A 88 -7.66 -2.48 -1.14
C VAL A 88 -6.33 -1.73 -1.07
N ILE A 89 -6.11 -0.71 -1.93
CA ILE A 89 -4.87 0.08 -1.89
C ILE A 89 -4.71 0.79 -0.55
N ALA A 90 -5.79 1.41 -0.04
CA ALA A 90 -5.78 2.08 1.25
C ALA A 90 -5.55 1.10 2.41
N HIS A 91 -6.14 -0.10 2.36
CA HIS A 91 -5.93 -1.17 3.34
C HIS A 91 -4.45 -1.59 3.41
N GLU A 92 -3.82 -1.83 2.27
CA GLU A 92 -2.40 -2.19 2.25
C GLU A 92 -1.48 -1.04 2.73
N PHE A 93 -1.86 0.21 2.45
CA PHE A 93 -1.18 1.38 3.02
C PHE A 93 -1.37 1.48 4.53
N ALA A 94 -2.54 1.11 5.05
CA ALA A 94 -2.78 1.05 6.48
C ALA A 94 -1.86 0.02 7.16
N HIS A 95 -1.72 -1.18 6.59
CA HIS A 95 -0.72 -2.16 7.04
C HIS A 95 0.70 -1.59 7.08
N ALA A 96 1.09 -0.89 6.00
CA ALA A 96 2.42 -0.29 5.92
C ALA A 96 2.63 0.84 6.95
N PHE A 97 1.62 1.67 7.21
CA PHE A 97 1.67 2.76 8.20
C PHE A 97 1.71 2.23 9.63
N LEU A 98 0.86 1.26 9.95
CA LEU A 98 0.80 0.59 11.24
C LEU A 98 1.96 -0.38 11.48
N ARG A 99 2.78 -0.64 10.45
CA ARG A 99 3.89 -1.61 10.50
C ARG A 99 3.39 -3.01 10.89
N ASN A 100 2.22 -3.39 10.35
CA ASN A 100 1.47 -4.61 10.70
C ASN A 100 1.13 -4.70 12.21
N GLY A 101 0.97 -3.56 12.87
CA GLY A 101 0.51 -3.45 14.25
C GLY A 101 -0.98 -3.18 14.36
N GLY A 102 -1.47 -3.07 15.59
CA GLY A 102 -2.84 -2.65 15.89
C GLY A 102 -3.05 -1.13 15.77
N TRP A 103 -4.31 -0.69 15.90
CA TRP A 103 -4.69 0.71 15.87
C TRP A 103 -5.67 1.04 17.01
N GLY A 104 -5.29 1.94 17.91
CA GLY A 104 -6.04 2.20 19.14
C GLY A 104 -6.18 0.93 19.98
N GLU A 105 -7.43 0.53 20.24
CA GLU A 105 -7.77 -0.72 20.97
C GLU A 105 -7.88 -1.95 20.03
N ILE A 106 -7.79 -1.77 18.71
CA ILE A 106 -7.92 -2.86 17.74
C ILE A 106 -6.55 -3.54 17.60
N THR A 107 -6.41 -4.74 18.18
CA THR A 107 -5.15 -5.50 18.14
C THR A 107 -5.04 -6.44 16.95
N ASP A 108 -6.16 -6.78 16.32
CA ASP A 108 -6.18 -7.60 15.11
C ASP A 108 -5.71 -6.78 13.92
N ILE A 109 -4.69 -7.28 13.21
CA ILE A 109 -3.95 -6.52 12.19
C ILE A 109 -4.86 -6.17 11.00
N GLU A 110 -5.69 -7.11 10.55
CA GLU A 110 -6.60 -6.87 9.43
C GLU A 110 -7.73 -5.90 9.81
N GLN A 111 -8.31 -6.04 11.00
CA GLN A 111 -9.33 -5.10 11.47
C GLN A 111 -8.76 -3.70 11.72
N ALA A 112 -7.51 -3.60 12.18
CA ALA A 112 -6.84 -2.32 12.37
C ALA A 112 -6.61 -1.62 11.03
N ALA A 113 -6.19 -2.37 10.00
CA ALA A 113 -6.02 -1.84 8.65
C ALA A 113 -7.35 -1.43 8.02
N ASP A 114 -8.40 -2.23 8.17
CA ASP A 114 -9.75 -1.89 7.72
C ASP A 114 -10.25 -0.58 8.34
N ALA A 115 -10.17 -0.49 9.67
CA ALA A 115 -10.67 0.66 10.41
C ALA A 115 -9.85 1.93 10.11
N LEU A 116 -8.54 1.79 9.92
CA LEU A 116 -7.69 2.92 9.53
C LEU A 116 -7.96 3.37 8.10
N ALA A 117 -8.14 2.44 7.14
CA ALA A 117 -8.51 2.77 5.77
C ALA A 117 -9.89 3.46 5.70
N GLU A 118 -10.86 2.98 6.48
CA GLU A 118 -12.17 3.63 6.65
C GLU A 118 -12.02 5.06 7.21
N SER A 119 -11.13 5.26 8.20
CA SER A 119 -10.87 6.60 8.75
C SER A 119 -10.28 7.58 7.72
N TRP A 120 -9.67 7.07 6.65
CA TRP A 120 -9.17 7.84 5.50
C TRP A 120 -10.23 8.06 4.41
N GLY A 121 -11.45 7.54 4.60
CA GLY A 121 -12.57 7.64 3.65
C GLY A 121 -12.67 6.48 2.66
N PHE A 122 -11.95 5.37 2.89
CA PHE A 122 -11.98 4.19 2.04
C PHE A 122 -12.63 3.00 2.76
N GLU A 123 -13.96 3.00 2.79
CA GLU A 123 -14.75 1.93 3.40
C GLU A 123 -14.63 0.61 2.62
N ARG A 124 -14.61 -0.52 3.36
CA ARG A 124 -14.70 -1.86 2.76
C ARG A 124 -16.05 -1.99 2.04
N PRO A 125 -16.07 -2.29 0.72
CA PRO A 125 -17.32 -2.52 0.01
C PRO A 125 -18.06 -3.74 0.54
N ALA A 126 -19.39 -3.67 0.56
CA ALA A 126 -20.28 -4.76 0.96
C ALA A 126 -20.35 -5.92 -0.05
#